data_AF-A0A0C9SWM8-F1
#
_entry.id   AF-A0A0C9SWM8-F1
#
_cell.length_a   1.000
_cell.length_b   1.000
_cell.length_c   1.000
_cell.angle_alpha   90.00
_cell.angle_beta   90.00
_cell.angle_gamma   90.00
#
_symmetry.space_group_name_H-M   'P 1'
#
loop_
_entity.id
_entity.type
_entity.pdbx_description
1 polymer ?
#
loop_
_entity_poly.entity_id
_entity_poly.type
_entity_poly.pdbx_seq_one_letter_code
_entity_poly.pdbx_strand_id
1 'polypeptide(L)' 'YNNGTLAFGEVQFFFEVLPNVNTTETKALALVSCFTPPRLDLLRKSFGTYFACKYQGEADLTVIPAVSVQSVVLMVPH' A
#
# COMPACT_ATOMS: atom_id res chain seq x y z
N TYR A 1 -6.78 3.49 -2.85
CA TYR A 1 -6.26 4.83 -2.54
C TYR A 1 -7.37 5.68 -1.94
N ASN A 2 -7.40 5.79 -0.60
CA ASN A 2 -8.45 6.49 0.13
C ASN A 2 -7.95 7.87 0.58
N ASN A 3 -8.50 8.95 0.00
CA ASN A 3 -8.58 10.32 0.55
C ASN A 3 -7.57 10.72 1.65
N GLY A 4 -6.26 10.69 1.36
CA GLY A 4 -5.23 11.19 2.30
C GLY A 4 -5.08 10.42 3.62
N THR A 5 -5.60 9.20 3.73
CA THR A 5 -5.42 8.36 4.93
C THR A 5 -4.16 7.51 4.80
N LEU A 6 -3.27 7.56 5.81
CA LEU A 6 -2.08 6.71 5.89
C LEU A 6 -2.49 5.23 5.85
N ALA A 7 -1.90 4.47 4.91
CA ALA A 7 -2.11 3.04 4.76
C ALA A 7 -0.78 2.33 4.52
N PHE A 8 -0.71 1.08 4.96
CA PHE A 8 0.44 0.21 4.73
C PHE A 8 0.04 -0.89 3.75
N GLY A 9 0.96 -1.29 2.89
CA GLY A 9 0.74 -2.31 1.89
C GLY A 9 2.04 -3.03 1.54
N GLU A 10 1.94 -4.31 1.21
CA GLU A 10 3.03 -5.06 0.62
C GLU A 10 2.98 -4.91 -0.90
N VAL A 11 4.03 -4.35 -1.49
CA VAL A 11 4.18 -4.30 -2.95
C VAL A 11 4.51 -5.71 -3.46
N GLN A 12 3.63 -6.27 -4.28
CA GLN A 12 3.85 -7.57 -4.92
C GLN A 12 4.83 -7.43 -6.08
N PHE A 13 4.60 -6.46 -6.95
CA PHE A 13 5.50 -6.09 -8.04
C PHE A 13 5.17 -4.72 -8.61
N PHE A 14 6.16 -4.13 -9.28
CA PHE A 14 6.02 -2.93 -10.10
C PHE A 14 5.86 -3.33 -11.57
N PHE A 15 5.11 -2.54 -12.33
CA PHE A 15 4.91 -2.76 -13.75
C PHE A 15 4.61 -1.45 -14.47
N GLU A 16 4.89 -1.41 -15.76
CA GLU A 16 4.52 -0.30 -16.63
C GLU A 16 3.38 -0.71 -17.54
N VAL A 17 2.43 0.19 -17.75
CA VAL A 17 1.36 0.00 -18.72
C VAL A 17 1.35 1.13 -19.73
N LEU A 18 1.03 0.80 -20.98
CA LEU A 18 0.66 1.78 -21.98
C LEU A 18 -0.86 1.99 -21.90
N PRO A 19 -1.35 3.09 -21.32
CA PRO A 19 -2.78 3.24 -21.03
C PRO A 19 -3.65 3.40 -22.29
N ASN A 20 -3.04 3.78 -23.42
CA ASN A 20 -3.71 3.93 -24.70
C ASN A 20 -2.74 3.59 -25.83
N VAL A 21 -3.20 2.88 -26.86
CA VAL A 21 -2.42 2.53 -28.06
C VAL A 21 -1.91 3.74 -28.85
N ASN A 22 -2.53 4.91 -28.68
CA ASN A 22 -2.16 6.16 -29.36
C ASN A 22 -1.16 7.01 -28.58
N THR A 23 -0.73 6.60 -27.38
CA THR A 23 0.34 7.27 -26.64
C THR A 23 1.60 6.42 -26.67
N THR A 24 2.77 7.05 -26.49
CA THR A 24 4.05 6.39 -26.24
C THR A 24 4.45 6.45 -24.77
N GLU A 25 3.75 7.21 -23.94
CA GLU A 25 4.05 7.38 -22.52
C GLU A 25 3.47 6.22 -21.70
N THR A 26 4.35 5.51 -21.00
CA THR A 26 3.96 4.48 -20.05
C THR A 26 3.61 5.09 -18.69
N LYS A 27 2.78 4.38 -17.92
CA LYS A 27 2.50 4.69 -16.52
C LYS A 27 3.13 3.61 -15.65
N ALA A 28 4.02 4.02 -14.76
CA ALA A 28 4.57 3.15 -13.72
C ALA A 28 3.54 2.94 -12.61
N LEU A 29 3.18 1.69 -12.39
CA LEU A 29 2.20 1.24 -11.42
C LEU A 29 2.83 0.20 -10.48
N ALA A 30 2.17 -0.03 -9.35
CA ALA A 30 2.47 -1.14 -8.46
C ALA A 30 1.20 -1.89 -8.10
N LEU A 31 1.30 -3.21 -8.03
CA LEU A 31 0.27 -4.06 -7.42
C LEU A 31 0.59 -4.20 -5.94
N VAL A 32 -0.35 -3.84 -5.08
CA VAL A 32 -0.15 -3.79 -3.63
C VAL A 32 -1.24 -4.57 -2.92
N SER A 33 -0.85 -5.43 -1.99
CA SER A 33 -1.75 -6.02 -0.99
C SER A 33 -1.83 -5.08 0.21
N CYS A 34 -2.99 -4.46 0.41
CA CYS A 34 -3.18 -3.52 1.51
C CYS A 34 -3.35 -4.26 2.85
N PHE A 35 -2.66 -3.82 3.88
CA PHE A 35 -2.95 -4.23 5.25
C PHE A 35 -4.24 -3.56 5.73
N THR A 36 -4.88 -4.16 6.74
CA THR A 36 -5.97 -3.48 7.44
C THR A 36 -5.49 -2.18 8.09
N PRO A 37 -6.38 -1.23 8.42
CA PRO A 37 -6.06 -0.15 9.34
C PRO A 37 -5.47 -0.68 10.66
N PRO A 38 -4.61 0.11 11.34
CA PRO A 38 -3.99 -0.31 12.58
C PRO A 38 -5.02 -0.55 13.68
N ARG A 39 -4.75 -1.52 14.54
CA ARG A 39 -5.51 -1.77 15.76
C ARG A 39 -5.46 -0.55 16.68
N LEU A 40 -6.58 0.20 16.72
CA LEU A 40 -6.66 1.46 17.43
C LEU A 40 -6.40 1.34 18.94
N ASP A 41 -6.72 0.20 19.55
CA ASP A 41 -6.45 -0.06 20.97
C ASP A 41 -4.94 -0.10 21.27
N LEU A 42 -4.16 -0.75 20.41
CA LEU A 42 -2.70 -0.85 20.55
C LEU A 42 -1.99 0.45 20.14
N LEU A 43 -2.47 1.09 19.08
CA LEU A 43 -1.95 2.36 18.62
C LEU A 43 -2.11 3.46 19.69
N ARG A 44 -3.28 3.51 20.36
CA ARG A 44 -3.52 4.47 21.46
C ARG A 44 -2.66 4.18 22.69
N LYS A 45 -2.56 2.91 23.11
CA LYS A 45 -1.74 2.50 24.26
C LYS A 45 -0.24 2.80 24.06
N SER A 46 0.22 2.77 22.81
CA SER A 46 1.60 3.06 22.43
C SER A 46 1.85 4.52 22.09
N PHE A 47 0.88 5.43 22.32
CA PHE A 47 0.98 6.85 21.96
C PHE A 47 1.34 7.08 20.48
N GLY A 48 0.80 6.25 19.59
CA GLY A 48 1.01 6.39 18.14
C GLY A 48 2.32 5.80 17.63
N THR A 49 3.02 4.97 18.40
CA THR A 49 4.32 4.39 18.00
C THR A 49 4.23 2.96 17.47
N TYR A 50 3.19 2.22 17.84
CA TYR A 50 3.04 0.81 17.46
C TYR A 50 1.82 0.58 16.56
N PHE A 51 2.08 0.30 15.28
CA PHE A 51 1.09 0.04 14.24
C PHE A 51 0.97 -1.46 14.00
N ALA A 52 0.01 -2.10 14.68
CA ALA A 52 -0.32 -3.50 14.44
C ALA A 52 -1.46 -3.60 13.41
N CYS A 53 -1.13 -4.10 12.22
CA CYS A 53 -2.06 -4.28 11.10
C CYS A 53 -2.15 -5.76 10.72
N LYS A 54 -3.22 -6.19 10.04
CA LYS A 54 -3.35 -7.55 9.52
C LYS A 54 -3.03 -7.57 8.03
N TYR A 55 -2.20 -8.54 7.62
CA TYR A 55 -1.98 -8.84 6.22
C TYR A 55 -3.24 -9.46 5.61
N GLN A 56 -3.63 -9.01 4.42
CA GLN A 56 -4.86 -9.47 3.76
C GLN A 56 -4.60 -10.32 2.50
N GLY A 57 -3.33 -10.51 2.10
CA GLY A 57 -2.98 -11.28 0.91
C GLY A 57 -3.72 -10.77 -0.33
N GLU A 58 -4.39 -11.67 -1.04
CA GLU A 58 -5.11 -11.32 -2.26
C GLU A 58 -6.47 -10.63 -2.01
N ALA A 59 -6.96 -10.61 -0.78
CA ALA A 59 -8.29 -10.09 -0.46
C ALA A 59 -8.41 -8.56 -0.62
N ASP A 60 -7.28 -7.85 -0.67
CA ASP A 60 -7.24 -6.39 -0.87
C ASP A 60 -6.08 -5.98 -1.80
N LEU A 61 -6.10 -6.56 -3.01
CA LEU A 61 -5.18 -6.18 -4.07
C LEU A 61 -5.65 -4.90 -4.76
N THR A 62 -4.77 -3.91 -4.80
CA THR A 62 -5.03 -2.62 -5.43
C THR A 62 -3.87 -2.25 -6.35
N VAL A 63 -4.20 -1.70 -7.52
CA VAL A 63 -3.22 -1.09 -8.44
C VAL A 63 -3.10 0.41 -8.15
N ILE A 64 -1.86 0.87 -8.08
CA ILE A 64 -1.51 2.18 -7.55
C ILE A 64 -0.49 2.84 -8.48
N PRO A 65 -0.44 4.18 -8.60
CA PRO A 65 0.72 4.84 -9.19
C PRO A 65 1.96 4.53 -8.35
N ALA A 66 3.06 4.11 -8.97
CA ALA A 66 4.29 3.79 -8.24
C ALA A 66 4.81 4.99 -7.44
N VAL A 67 4.64 6.20 -7.98
CA VAL A 67 4.99 7.48 -7.35
C VAL A 67 4.19 7.80 -6.08
N SER A 68 3.12 7.06 -5.80
CA SER A 68 2.33 7.25 -4.59
C SER A 68 2.91 6.52 -3.37
N VAL A 69 3.91 5.65 -3.55
CA VAL A 69 4.68 5.06 -2.45
C VAL A 69 5.56 6.13 -1.83
N GLN A 70 5.25 6.53 -0.59
CA GLN A 70 5.96 7.60 0.11
C GLN A 70 7.23 7.13 0.81
N SER A 71 7.24 5.89 1.29
CA SER A 71 8.38 5.28 1.99
C SER A 71 8.27 3.76 1.94
N VAL A 72 9.39 3.09 2.19
CA VAL A 72 9.45 1.64 2.37
C VAL A 72 9.78 1.37 3.84
N VAL A 73 8.99 0.51 4.47
CA VAL A 73 9.13 0.15 5.87
C VAL A 73 9.12 -1.37 6.02
N LEU A 74 9.76 -1.87 7.07
CA LEU A 74 9.64 -3.28 7.45
C LEU A 74 8.35 -3.46 8.27
N MET A 75 7.45 -4.31 7.77
CA MET A 75 6.32 -4.82 8.55
C MET A 75 6.72 -6.18 9.11
N VAL A 76 6.95 -6.27 10.41
CA VAL A 76 7.33 -7.52 11.08
C VAL A 76 6.09 -8.42 11.16
N PRO A 77 6.13 -9.66 10.62
CA PRO A 77 5.03 -10.61 10.78
C PRO A 77 4.75 -10.91 12.25
N HIS A 78 3.48 -11.04 12.60
CA HIS A 78 3.02 -11.46 13.92
C HIS A 78 2.61 -12.92 13.93
#